data_AF-A0AAU1ZHN4-F1
#
_entry.id   AF-A0AAU1ZHN4-F1
#
_cell.length_a   1.000
_cell.length_b   1.000
_cell.length_c   1.000
_cell.angle_alpha   90.00
_cell.angle_beta   90.00
_cell.angle_gamma   90.00
#
_symmetry.space_group_name_H-M   'P 1'
#
loop_
_entity.id
_entity.type
_entity.pdbx_description
1 polymer ?
#
loop_
_entity_poly.entity_id
_entity_poly.type
_entity_poly.pdbx_seq_one_letter_code
_entity_poly.pdbx_strand_id
1 'polypeptide(L)'
;MVDPSIAALALSGATTLVAAMATDMWQSARERMAQIFRRGGQQAAVESQLDLNNGLVEQADDDSRTRQILADQWQLQLETLLRQHPEAADELRELVGELSADMPAERHTWVQNNTARDNARQYAAMGGNVIVHEASSQAPAPTPLPGPAPLDVPTDEA
;
A
#
# COMPACT_ATOMS: atom_id res chain seq x y z
N MET A 1 0.92 22.83 -0.92
CA MET A 1 1.41 21.67 -0.14
C MET A 1 0.18 21.04 0.47
N VAL A 2 -0.10 19.75 0.20
CA VAL A 2 -1.29 19.07 0.75
C VAL A 2 -1.03 18.82 2.23
N ASP A 3 -1.97 19.16 3.11
CA ASP A 3 -1.86 18.78 4.51
C ASP A 3 -1.84 17.25 4.61
N PRO A 4 -0.83 16.65 5.24
CA PRO A 4 -0.68 15.19 5.31
C PRO A 4 -1.87 14.51 6.00
N SER A 5 -2.61 15.24 6.84
CA SER A 5 -3.85 14.78 7.47
C SER A 5 -5.02 14.67 6.49
N ILE A 6 -5.10 15.55 5.48
CA ILE A 6 -6.17 15.55 4.48
C ILE A 6 -5.95 14.41 3.49
N ALA A 7 -4.72 14.21 3.01
CA ALA A 7 -4.41 13.13 2.09
C ALA A 7 -4.66 11.74 2.73
N ALA A 8 -4.27 11.57 3.99
CA ALA A 8 -4.52 10.32 4.72
C ALA A 8 -6.03 10.07 4.93
N LEU A 9 -6.79 11.11 5.28
CA LEU A 9 -8.24 10.99 5.44
C LEU A 9 -8.94 10.69 4.10
N ALA A 10 -8.53 11.34 3.02
CA ALA A 10 -9.07 11.11 1.69
C ALA A 10 -8.79 9.68 1.21
N LEU A 11 -7.57 9.17 1.42
CA LEU A 11 -7.22 7.79 1.11
C LEU A 11 -8.06 6.81 1.93
N SER A 12 -8.21 7.04 3.24
CA SER A 12 -9.05 6.20 4.10
C SER A 12 -10.52 6.23 3.66
N GLY A 13 -11.04 7.40 3.29
CA GLY A 13 -12.40 7.57 2.76
C GLY A 13 -12.62 6.81 1.46
N ALA A 14 -11.68 6.95 0.51
CA ALA A 14 -11.76 6.32 -0.78
C ALA A 14 -11.69 4.79 -0.71
N THR A 15 -10.76 4.26 0.09
CA THR A 15 -10.61 2.80 0.29
C THR A 15 -11.84 2.21 0.98
N THR A 16 -12.37 2.88 1.99
CA THR A 16 -13.59 2.45 2.69
C THR A 16 -14.82 2.49 1.78
N LEU A 17 -14.94 3.52 0.93
CA LEU A 17 -16.03 3.64 -0.04
C LEU A 17 -16.00 2.50 -1.06
N VAL A 18 -14.82 2.17 -1.59
CA VAL A 18 -14.66 1.07 -2.55
C VAL A 18 -14.88 -0.29 -1.89
N ALA A 19 -14.46 -0.46 -0.64
CA ALA A 19 -14.81 -1.65 0.14
C ALA A 19 -16.33 -1.76 0.33
N ALA A 20 -17.02 -0.64 0.58
CA ALA A 20 -18.48 -0.61 0.72
C ALA A 20 -19.21 -1.05 -0.55
N MET A 21 -18.70 -0.68 -1.74
CA MET A 21 -19.26 -1.11 -3.04
C MET A 21 -19.36 -2.63 -3.17
N ALA A 22 -18.44 -3.38 -2.55
CA ALA A 22 -18.44 -4.84 -2.59
C ALA A 22 -19.33 -5.48 -1.51
N THR A 23 -20.09 -4.69 -0.75
CA THR A 23 -20.90 -5.14 0.39
C THR A 23 -22.34 -4.63 0.31
N ASP A 24 -23.23 -5.22 1.11
CA ASP A 24 -24.61 -4.74 1.25
C ASP A 24 -24.70 -3.32 1.84
N MET A 25 -23.61 -2.80 2.40
CA MET A 25 -23.54 -1.44 2.98
C MET A 25 -23.40 -0.34 1.92
N TRP A 26 -23.19 -0.70 0.65
CA TRP A 26 -22.97 0.22 -0.46
C TRP A 26 -24.01 1.36 -0.51
N GLN A 27 -25.29 1.03 -0.38
CA GLN A 27 -26.38 2.02 -0.51
C GLN A 27 -26.27 3.10 0.58
N SER A 28 -25.96 2.72 1.81
CA SER A 28 -25.79 3.67 2.91
C SER A 28 -24.54 4.54 2.72
N ALA A 29 -23.43 3.92 2.29
CA ALA A 29 -22.19 4.64 2.00
C ALA A 29 -22.37 5.67 0.86
N ARG A 30 -23.07 5.29 -0.20
CA ARG A 30 -23.40 6.14 -1.35
C ARG A 30 -24.18 7.39 -0.93
N GLU A 31 -25.25 7.21 -0.15
CA GLU A 31 -26.08 8.32 0.32
C GLU A 31 -25.29 9.31 1.19
N ARG A 32 -24.46 8.80 2.10
CA ARG A 32 -23.61 9.62 2.97
C ARG A 32 -22.53 10.36 2.18
N MET A 33 -21.89 9.68 1.22
CA MET A 33 -20.90 10.31 0.35
C MET A 33 -21.53 11.41 -0.51
N ALA A 34 -22.71 11.17 -1.07
CA ALA A 34 -23.46 12.17 -1.81
C ALA A 34 -23.81 13.41 -0.95
N GLN A 35 -24.19 13.22 0.32
CA GLN A 35 -24.42 14.32 1.26
C GLN A 35 -23.18 15.18 1.51
N ILE A 36 -22.00 14.54 1.61
CA ILE A 36 -20.72 15.25 1.77
C ILE A 36 -20.44 16.13 0.54
N PHE A 37 -20.65 15.59 -0.67
CA PHE A 37 -20.46 16.32 -1.92
C PHE A 37 -21.57 17.34 -2.26
N ARG A 38 -22.69 17.33 -1.53
CA ARG A 38 -23.74 18.38 -1.65
C ARG A 38 -23.19 19.78 -1.41
N ARG A 39 -22.18 19.92 -0.55
CA ARG A 39 -21.54 21.21 -0.23
C ARG A 39 -20.84 21.83 -1.43
N GLY A 40 -20.26 21.00 -2.29
CA GLY A 40 -19.64 21.42 -3.56
C GLY A 40 -20.61 21.53 -4.73
N GLY A 41 -21.92 21.37 -4.50
CA GLY A 41 -22.96 21.41 -5.56
C GLY A 41 -22.90 20.25 -6.56
N GLN A 42 -22.12 19.21 -6.28
CA GLN A 42 -21.82 18.10 -7.21
C GLN A 42 -22.54 16.80 -6.85
N GLN A 43 -23.52 16.84 -5.95
CA GLN A 43 -24.23 15.66 -5.44
C GLN A 43 -24.72 14.72 -6.55
N ALA A 44 -25.48 15.23 -7.54
CA ALA A 44 -26.06 14.39 -8.58
C ALA A 44 -25.02 13.76 -9.53
N ALA A 45 -23.93 14.48 -9.79
CA ALA A 45 -22.83 13.98 -10.61
C ALA A 45 -22.07 12.87 -9.89
N VAL A 46 -21.82 13.07 -8.59
CA VAL A 46 -21.17 12.10 -7.71
C VAL A 46 -22.02 10.85 -7.54
N GLU A 47 -23.33 10.97 -7.31
CA GLU A 47 -24.24 9.83 -7.24
C GLU A 47 -24.20 8.98 -8.52
N SER A 48 -24.26 9.64 -9.69
CA SER A 48 -24.19 8.94 -10.98
C SER A 48 -22.84 8.24 -11.19
N GLN A 49 -21.73 8.88 -10.79
CA GLN A 49 -20.39 8.30 -10.88
C GLN A 49 -20.23 7.12 -9.91
N LEU A 50 -20.77 7.22 -8.70
CA LEU A 50 -20.81 6.16 -7.70
C LEU A 50 -21.55 4.92 -8.24
N ASP A 51 -22.72 5.12 -8.85
CA ASP A 51 -23.52 4.04 -9.43
C ASP A 51 -22.80 3.31 -10.57
N LEU A 52 -22.12 4.07 -11.45
CA LEU A 52 -21.29 3.48 -12.51
C LEU A 52 -20.12 2.69 -11.94
N ASN A 53 -19.44 3.23 -10.93
CA ASN A 53 -18.30 2.59 -10.30
C ASN A 53 -18.71 1.31 -9.55
N ASN A 54 -19.88 1.28 -8.92
CA ASN A 54 -20.42 0.06 -8.31
C ASN A 54 -20.64 -1.04 -9.35
N GLY A 55 -21.23 -0.72 -10.50
CA GLY A 55 -21.41 -1.67 -11.59
C GLY A 55 -20.07 -2.20 -12.14
N LEU A 56 -19.00 -1.40 -12.12
CA LEU A 56 -17.65 -1.85 -12.49
C LEU A 56 -17.06 -2.80 -11.46
N VAL A 57 -17.30 -2.59 -10.17
CA VAL A 57 -16.86 -3.50 -9.10
C VAL A 57 -17.62 -4.82 -9.19
N GLU A 58 -18.93 -4.79 -9.42
CA GLU A 58 -19.76 -6.00 -9.58
C GLU A 58 -19.38 -6.85 -10.80
N GLN A 59 -18.82 -6.24 -11.85
CA GLN A 59 -18.46 -6.91 -13.10
C GLN A 59 -16.97 -7.29 -13.20
N ALA A 60 -16.13 -6.87 -12.25
CA ALA A 60 -14.70 -7.12 -12.31
C ALA A 60 -14.38 -8.59 -11.98
N ASP A 61 -13.63 -9.27 -12.85
CA ASP A 61 -13.02 -10.56 -12.52
C ASP A 61 -11.74 -10.39 -11.67
N ASP A 62 -11.06 -9.23 -11.79
CA ASP A 62 -9.89 -8.83 -10.99
C ASP A 62 -10.27 -7.66 -10.08
N ASP A 63 -10.96 -8.01 -9.01
CA ASP A 63 -11.44 -7.10 -7.98
C ASP A 63 -10.35 -6.19 -7.41
N SER A 64 -9.13 -6.71 -7.25
CA SER A 64 -8.07 -5.99 -6.54
C SER A 64 -7.56 -4.79 -7.33
N ARG A 65 -7.31 -4.95 -8.64
CA ARG A 65 -6.83 -3.86 -9.49
C ARG A 65 -7.92 -2.81 -9.73
N THR A 66 -9.14 -3.24 -10.01
CA THR A 66 -10.27 -2.33 -10.25
C THR A 66 -10.56 -1.50 -9.01
N ARG A 67 -10.61 -2.13 -7.83
CA ARG A 67 -10.79 -1.43 -6.54
C ARG A 67 -9.68 -0.40 -6.29
N GLN A 68 -8.42 -0.72 -6.58
CA GLN A 68 -7.31 0.23 -6.40
C GLN A 68 -7.45 1.46 -7.32
N ILE A 69 -7.78 1.25 -8.59
CA ILE A 69 -7.96 2.36 -9.55
C ILE A 69 -9.11 3.29 -9.11
N LEU A 70 -10.20 2.70 -8.62
CA LEU A 70 -11.33 3.47 -8.10
C LEU A 70 -10.95 4.21 -6.82
N ALA A 71 -10.19 3.59 -5.91
CA ALA A 71 -9.73 4.24 -4.69
C ALA A 71 -8.83 5.45 -5.00
N ASP A 72 -7.89 5.32 -5.93
CA ASP A 72 -7.01 6.44 -6.34
C ASP A 72 -7.83 7.59 -6.95
N GLN A 73 -8.84 7.28 -7.77
CA GLN A 73 -9.74 8.29 -8.35
C GLN A 73 -10.53 9.04 -7.27
N TRP A 74 -11.13 8.31 -6.32
CA TRP A 74 -11.91 8.91 -5.24
C TRP A 74 -11.04 9.68 -4.26
N GLN A 75 -9.82 9.24 -4.00
CA GLN A 75 -8.88 9.96 -3.15
C GLN A 75 -8.64 11.38 -3.70
N LEU A 76 -8.35 11.52 -5.00
CA LEU A 76 -8.10 12.84 -5.61
C LEU A 76 -9.32 13.76 -5.54
N GLN A 77 -10.53 13.21 -5.72
CA GLN A 77 -11.76 13.98 -5.58
C GLN A 77 -12.01 14.42 -4.14
N LEU A 78 -11.81 13.53 -3.17
CA LEU A 78 -11.94 13.83 -1.75
C LEU A 78 -10.91 14.86 -1.30
N GLU A 79 -9.65 14.75 -1.73
CA GLU A 79 -8.63 15.77 -1.44
C GLU A 79 -9.01 17.15 -1.99
N THR A 80 -9.61 17.18 -3.18
CA THR A 80 -10.09 18.42 -3.81
C THR A 80 -11.26 19.00 -3.02
N LEU A 81 -12.22 18.16 -2.61
CA LEU A 81 -13.37 18.57 -1.81
C LEU A 81 -12.94 19.10 -0.46
N LEU A 82 -12.11 18.37 0.29
CA LEU A 82 -11.65 18.74 1.62
C LEU A 82 -10.81 20.02 1.63
N ARG A 83 -10.14 20.33 0.52
CA ARG A 83 -9.42 21.61 0.37
C ARG A 83 -10.36 22.80 0.17
N GLN A 84 -11.49 22.58 -0.49
CA GLN A 84 -12.51 23.62 -0.71
C GLN A 84 -13.44 23.76 0.50
N HIS A 85 -13.71 22.65 1.18
CA HIS A 85 -14.65 22.50 2.28
C HIS A 85 -14.00 21.72 3.44
N PRO A 86 -13.10 22.34 4.21
CA PRO A 86 -12.44 21.67 5.33
C PRO A 86 -13.43 21.15 6.39
N GLU A 87 -14.61 21.76 6.50
CA GLU A 87 -15.71 21.32 7.36
C GLU A 87 -16.26 19.93 7.01
N ALA A 88 -16.05 19.44 5.78
CA ALA A 88 -16.44 18.09 5.38
C ALA A 88 -15.50 16.99 5.93
N ALA A 89 -14.35 17.37 6.49
CA ALA A 89 -13.38 16.42 7.03
C ALA A 89 -13.93 15.63 8.23
N ASP A 90 -14.71 16.28 9.09
CA ASP A 90 -15.26 15.62 10.28
C ASP A 90 -16.35 14.61 9.89
N GLU A 91 -17.23 14.98 8.97
CA GLU A 91 -18.25 14.09 8.41
C GLU A 91 -17.64 12.88 7.69
N LEU A 92 -16.57 13.09 6.91
CA LEU A 92 -15.86 11.98 6.26
C LEU A 92 -15.20 11.06 7.28
N ARG A 93 -14.63 11.60 8.36
CA ARG A 93 -14.01 10.81 9.42
C ARG A 93 -15.04 9.97 10.17
N GLU A 94 -16.21 10.53 10.46
CA GLU A 94 -17.32 9.82 11.08
C GLU A 94 -17.82 8.68 10.18
N LEU A 95 -18.06 8.95 8.90
CA LEU A 95 -18.46 7.95 7.92
C LEU A 95 -17.45 6.80 7.81
N VAL A 96 -16.16 7.11 7.72
CA VAL A 96 -15.09 6.10 7.68
C VAL A 96 -15.09 5.25 8.95
N GLY A 97 -15.28 5.87 10.11
CA GLY A 97 -15.35 5.18 11.40
C GLY A 97 -16.52 4.21 11.48
N GLU A 98 -17.72 4.64 11.07
CA GLU A 98 -18.93 3.81 11.03
C GLU A 98 -18.73 2.61 10.09
N LEU A 99 -18.34 2.87 8.84
CA LEU A 99 -18.17 1.82 7.83
C LEU A 99 -17.05 0.85 8.19
N SER A 100 -15.93 1.33 8.75
CA SER A 100 -14.81 0.47 9.15
C SER A 100 -15.14 -0.40 10.37
N ALA A 101 -16.06 0.04 11.23
CA ALA A 101 -16.49 -0.73 12.39
C ALA A 101 -17.45 -1.88 12.01
N ASP A 102 -18.33 -1.63 11.05
CA ASP A 102 -19.34 -2.58 10.59
C ASP A 102 -18.81 -3.51 9.50
N MET A 103 -17.79 -3.11 8.74
CA MET A 103 -17.11 -4.01 7.83
C MET A 103 -16.29 -5.02 8.64
N PRO A 104 -16.41 -6.33 8.34
CA PRO A 104 -15.41 -7.27 8.81
C PRO A 104 -14.11 -6.76 8.21
N ALA A 105 -13.21 -6.22 9.04
CA ALA A 105 -11.91 -5.75 8.60
C ALA A 105 -11.40 -6.82 7.64
N GLU A 106 -11.38 -6.51 6.33
CA GLU A 106 -10.72 -7.37 5.37
C GLU A 106 -9.33 -7.42 5.97
N ARG A 107 -9.02 -8.53 6.63
CA ARG A 107 -7.64 -8.89 6.89
C ARG A 107 -7.15 -9.03 5.48
N HIS A 108 -6.67 -7.94 4.89
CA HIS A 108 -5.71 -7.94 3.84
C HIS A 108 -4.56 -8.72 4.45
N THR A 109 -4.70 -10.04 4.42
CA THR A 109 -3.67 -11.00 4.70
C THR A 109 -2.84 -10.84 3.46
N TRP A 110 -1.99 -9.81 3.49
CA TRP A 110 -1.04 -9.58 2.45
C TRP A 110 -0.11 -10.79 2.47
N VAL A 111 -0.40 -11.76 1.60
CA VAL A 111 0.44 -12.94 1.46
C VAL A 111 1.58 -12.57 0.53
N GLN A 112 2.68 -12.10 1.12
CA GLN A 112 3.90 -11.83 0.38
C GLN A 112 4.68 -13.13 0.18
N ASN A 113 4.49 -13.79 -0.97
CA ASN A 113 5.24 -14.97 -1.32
C ASN A 113 6.63 -14.58 -1.88
N ASN A 114 7.63 -14.56 -1.00
CA ASN A 114 9.02 -14.27 -1.35
C ASN A 114 9.79 -15.59 -1.51
N THR A 115 10.18 -15.93 -2.75
CA THR A 115 11.03 -17.09 -3.04
C THR A 115 12.41 -16.63 -3.48
N ALA A 116 13.38 -16.68 -2.57
CA ALA A 116 14.80 -16.48 -2.87
C ALA A 116 15.48 -17.84 -3.14
N ARG A 117 16.38 -17.90 -4.13
CA ARG A 117 17.21 -19.08 -4.45
C ARG A 117 18.69 -18.71 -4.50
N ASP A 118 19.56 -19.67 -4.21
CA ASP A 118 21.02 -19.52 -4.22
C ASP A 118 21.52 -18.42 -3.26
N ASN A 119 22.46 -17.56 -3.69
CA ASN A 119 23.02 -16.46 -2.89
C ASN A 119 22.17 -15.17 -2.92
N ALA A 120 20.84 -15.30 -3.08
CA ALA A 120 19.96 -14.13 -3.21
C ALA A 120 19.68 -13.45 -1.86
N ARG A 121 19.83 -12.12 -1.83
CA ARG A 121 19.35 -11.26 -0.75
C ARG A 121 18.07 -10.60 -1.21
N GLN A 122 16.96 -10.86 -0.52
CA GLN A 122 15.68 -10.22 -0.82
C GLN A 122 15.20 -9.39 0.37
N TYR A 123 14.94 -8.12 0.10
CA TYR A 123 14.35 -7.17 1.04
C TYR A 123 12.95 -6.83 0.54
N ALA A 124 11.95 -7.00 1.38
CA ALA A 124 10.59 -6.72 1.00
C ALA A 124 9.84 -6.15 2.20
N ALA A 125 9.13 -5.04 1.97
CA ALA A 125 8.23 -4.43 2.93
C ALA A 125 6.84 -4.34 2.29
N MET A 126 5.86 -4.76 3.07
CA MET A 126 4.43 -4.72 2.70
C MET A 126 3.80 -3.35 2.99
N GLY A 127 4.52 -2.50 3.73
CA GLY A 127 4.19 -1.13 4.07
C GLY A 127 5.36 -0.49 4.82
N GLY A 128 5.62 0.80 4.58
CA GLY A 128 6.79 1.51 5.11
C GLY A 128 8.05 1.32 4.25
N ASN A 129 9.23 1.61 4.82
CA ASN A 129 10.49 1.68 4.07
C ASN A 129 11.48 0.60 4.54
N VAL A 130 12.16 -0.05 3.59
CA VAL A 130 13.37 -0.85 3.87
C VAL A 130 14.59 0.04 3.67
N ILE A 131 15.36 0.27 4.74
CA ILE A 131 16.65 0.96 4.69
C ILE A 131 17.74 -0.07 4.98
N VAL A 132 18.57 -0.36 3.98
CA VAL A 132 19.68 -1.32 4.10
C VAL A 132 20.99 -0.55 4.17
N HIS A 133 21.72 -0.70 5.27
CA HIS A 133 23.09 -0.22 5.40
C HIS A 133 24.04 -1.42 5.35
N GLU A 134 24.80 -1.55 4.28
CA GLU A 134 25.84 -2.58 4.17
C GLU A 134 27.18 -1.99 4.62
N ALA A 135 27.65 -2.39 5.79
CA ALA A 135 29.05 -2.22 6.13
C ALA A 135 29.83 -3.33 5.42
N SER A 136 30.59 -2.97 4.39
CA SER A 136 31.58 -3.87 3.81
C SER A 136 32.61 -4.20 4.90
N SER A 137 32.45 -5.35 5.56
CA SER A 137 33.56 -5.96 6.28
C SER A 137 34.51 -6.50 5.22
N GLN A 138 35.37 -5.62 4.72
CA GLN A 138 36.54 -6.01 3.95
C GLN A 138 37.36 -6.94 4.87
N ALA A 139 37.32 -8.24 4.60
CA ALA A 139 38.19 -9.19 5.29
C ALA A 139 39.66 -8.78 5.04
N PRO A 140 40.54 -8.82 6.06
CA PRO A 140 41.95 -8.53 5.85
C PRO A 140 42.52 -9.50 4.79
N ALA A 141 43.37 -8.98 3.90
CA ALA A 141 43.99 -9.77 2.84
C ALA A 141 44.66 -11.04 3.42
N PRO A 142 44.56 -12.19 2.73
CA PRO A 142 45.13 -13.43 3.25
C PRO A 142 46.65 -13.30 3.39
N THR A 143 47.17 -13.75 4.54
CA THR A 143 48.60 -13.83 4.80
C THR A 143 49.25 -14.75 3.75
N PRO A 144 50.34 -14.33 3.07
CA PRO A 144 51.00 -15.20 2.10
C PRO A 144 51.51 -16.47 2.80
N LEU A 145 51.23 -17.63 2.19
CA LEU A 145 51.71 -18.92 2.66
C LEU A 145 53.26 -18.93 2.67
N PRO A 146 53.90 -19.51 3.68
CA PRO A 146 55.35 -19.70 3.66
C PRO A 146 55.71 -20.60 2.47
N GLY A 147 56.76 -20.20 1.74
CA GLY A 147 57.28 -20.96 0.60
C GLY A 147 57.71 -22.38 1.00
N PRO A 148 57.76 -23.33 0.05
CA PRO A 148 58.12 -24.71 0.34
C PRO A 148 59.52 -24.79 0.98
N ALA A 149 59.63 -25.59 2.05
CA ALA A 149 60.91 -25.86 2.70
C ALA A 149 61.90 -26.50 1.71
N PRO A 150 63.21 -26.18 1.79
CA PRO A 150 64.20 -26.79 0.92
C PRO A 150 64.23 -28.31 1.14
N LEU A 151 64.29 -29.06 0.04
CA LEU A 151 64.48 -30.51 0.04
C LEU A 151 65.83 -30.83 0.68
N ASP A 152 65.80 -31.59 1.77
CA ASP A 152 67.00 -32.20 2.35
C ASP A 152 67.44 -33.33 1.40
N VAL A 153 68.57 -33.12 0.71
CA VAL A 153 69.21 -34.14 -0.12
C VAL A 153 70.22 -34.87 0.77
N PRO A 154 69.97 -36.13 1.16
CA PRO A 154 71.00 -36.89 1.86
C PRO A 154 72.18 -37.11 0.92
N THR A 155 73.36 -36.66 1.37
CA THR A 155 74.65 -36.92 0.74
C THR A 155 75.05 -38.37 1.00
N ASP A 156 75.54 -39.01 -0.05
CA ASP A 156 76.04 -40.38 -0.20
C ASP A 156 77.07 -40.82 0.86
N GLU A 157 77.03 -42.09 1.30
CA GLU A 157 78.25 -42.89 1.56
C GLU A 157 77.93 -44.39 1.78
N ALA A 158 78.30 -45.22 0.78
CA ALA A 158 79.06 -46.49 0.93
C ALA A 158 79.17 -47.25 -0.41
#